data_AF-A0A1S1L6Z9-F1
#
_entry.id   AF-A0A1S1L6Z9-F1
#
_cell.length_a   1.000
_cell.length_b   1.000
_cell.length_c   1.000
_cell.angle_alpha   90.00
_cell.angle_beta   90.00
_cell.angle_gamma   90.00
#
_symmetry.space_group_name_H-M   'P 1'
#
loop_
_entity.id
_entity.type
_entity.pdbx_description
1 polymer ?
#
loop_
_entity_poly.entity_id
_entity_poly.type
_entity_poly.pdbx_seq_one_letter_code
_entity_poly.pdbx_strand_id
1 'polypeptide(L)'
;MTYREAATAARVPTRLLRDLAETFRPPRRWLEGLGLNLALSIAYLIIWQPIAQHGRKRDWALLVGTYFAMFIFADVSVTNMLGLDADRVRHALRGHRSPLYVLLVKNIALFLVAGLPTLMLTAVLTVHRQQATQTAITVPDVAVHIVSWLGLGNLVSVLLPMVARPLCERWRQRGDLLATARWLVYLALPYGVYYLVAPVGGIPRAIFGRNVFHSMPLTERSLLELGLGIAVWTVGTALALGVHRYRGLRWY
;
A
#
# COMPACT_ATOMS: atom_id res chain seq x y z
N MET A 1 -9.07 30.34 -22.53
CA MET A 1 -8.52 28.98 -22.47
C MET A 1 -7.63 28.78 -23.68
N THR A 2 -6.33 28.90 -23.48
CA THR A 2 -5.36 29.15 -24.56
C THR A 2 -4.79 27.81 -25.06
N TYR A 3 -4.58 27.65 -26.36
CA TYR A 3 -4.09 26.42 -27.03
C TYR A 3 -2.88 25.74 -26.35
N ARG A 4 -2.03 26.53 -25.66
CA ARG A 4 -0.92 26.03 -24.81
C ARG A 4 -1.38 25.19 -23.62
N GLU A 5 -2.45 25.60 -22.91
CA GLU A 5 -2.97 24.92 -21.71
C GLU A 5 -3.54 23.55 -22.07
N ALA A 6 -4.29 23.46 -23.18
CA ALA A 6 -4.82 22.20 -23.70
C ALA A 6 -3.71 21.23 -24.14
N ALA A 7 -2.64 21.75 -24.76
CA ALA A 7 -1.47 20.95 -25.15
C ALA A 7 -0.67 20.44 -23.94
N THR A 8 -0.55 21.22 -22.85
CA THR A 8 0.01 20.72 -21.59
C THR A 8 -0.90 19.72 -20.90
N ALA A 9 -2.22 19.96 -20.87
CA ALA A 9 -3.19 19.08 -20.23
C ALA A 9 -3.25 17.69 -20.89
N ALA A 10 -3.15 17.62 -22.23
CA ALA A 10 -3.09 16.34 -22.96
C ALA A 10 -1.75 15.59 -22.79
N ARG A 11 -0.67 16.30 -22.46
CA ARG A 11 0.66 15.72 -22.21
C ARG A 11 0.79 15.06 -20.83
N VAL A 12 0.02 15.50 -19.84
CA VAL A 12 0.04 14.92 -18.49
C VAL A 12 -0.45 13.47 -18.46
N PRO A 13 -1.63 13.10 -18.98
CA PRO A 13 -2.13 11.73 -18.93
C PRO A 13 -1.31 10.80 -19.81
N THR A 14 -0.87 11.24 -20.99
CA THR A 14 0.01 10.44 -21.86
C THR A 14 1.38 10.17 -21.22
N ARG A 15 1.93 11.15 -20.49
CA ARG A 15 3.16 10.96 -19.70
C ARG A 15 2.93 10.02 -18.52
N LEU A 16 1.83 10.19 -17.78
CA LEU A 16 1.46 9.32 -16.66
C LEU A 16 1.35 7.86 -17.12
N LEU A 17 0.62 7.61 -18.21
CA LEU A 17 0.45 6.27 -18.77
C LEU A 17 1.78 5.67 -19.23
N ARG A 18 2.67 6.47 -19.82
CA ARG A 18 4.02 6.01 -20.21
C ARG A 18 4.85 5.61 -19.00
N ASP A 19 4.89 6.44 -17.97
CA ASP A 19 5.69 6.19 -16.77
C ASP A 19 5.12 5.04 -15.93
N LEU A 20 3.79 4.88 -15.96
CA LEU A 20 3.10 3.74 -15.40
C LEU A 20 3.48 2.46 -16.15
N ALA A 21 3.37 2.45 -17.48
CA ALA A 21 3.76 1.31 -18.33
C ALA A 21 5.25 0.97 -18.17
N GLU A 22 6.10 1.98 -17.98
CA GLU A 22 7.53 1.79 -17.73
C GLU A 22 7.79 1.12 -16.39
N THR A 23 6.98 1.37 -15.35
CA THR A 23 7.06 0.68 -14.05
C THR A 23 6.82 -0.83 -14.18
N PHE A 24 6.12 -1.26 -15.23
CA PHE A 24 5.91 -2.67 -15.58
C PHE A 24 6.97 -3.24 -16.53
N ARG A 25 8.02 -2.52 -16.91
CA ARG A 25 9.12 -3.11 -17.68
C ARG A 25 10.12 -3.83 -16.76
N PRO A 26 10.83 -4.87 -17.21
CA PRO A 26 11.94 -5.48 -16.45
C PRO A 26 13.04 -4.46 -16.08
N PRO A 27 13.75 -4.62 -14.94
CA PRO A 27 13.52 -5.60 -13.87
C PRO A 27 12.30 -5.25 -12.99
N ARG A 28 11.51 -6.27 -12.61
CA ARG A 28 10.21 -6.13 -11.92
C ARG A 28 10.27 -6.59 -10.44
N ARG A 29 11.35 -6.23 -9.74
CA ARG A 29 11.63 -6.71 -8.37
C ARG A 29 10.49 -6.49 -7.36
N TRP A 30 9.77 -5.37 -7.50
CA TRP A 30 8.61 -5.08 -6.66
C TRP A 30 7.40 -5.99 -6.96
N LEU A 31 7.20 -6.40 -8.22
CA LEU A 31 6.17 -7.38 -8.59
C LEU A 31 6.55 -8.80 -8.18
N GLU A 32 7.84 -9.14 -8.21
CA GLU A 32 8.34 -10.43 -7.71
C GLU A 32 8.07 -10.57 -6.21
N GLY A 33 8.40 -9.53 -5.42
CA GLY A 33 8.11 -9.51 -3.99
C GLY A 33 6.61 -9.51 -3.69
N LEU A 34 5.82 -8.75 -4.44
CA LEU A 34 4.36 -8.77 -4.34
C LEU A 34 3.77 -10.15 -4.69
N GLY A 35 4.28 -10.79 -5.75
CA GLY A 35 3.86 -12.12 -6.19
C GLY A 35 4.21 -13.21 -5.18
N LEU A 36 5.39 -13.14 -4.57
CA LEU A 36 5.80 -14.03 -3.48
C LEU A 36 4.83 -13.90 -2.29
N ASN A 37 4.49 -12.68 -1.88
CA ASN A 37 3.57 -12.46 -0.77
C ASN A 37 2.14 -12.88 -1.09
N LEU A 38 1.69 -12.70 -2.35
CA LEU A 38 0.42 -13.24 -2.79
C LEU A 38 0.41 -14.77 -2.69
N ALA A 39 1.49 -15.44 -3.11
CA ALA A 39 1.60 -16.89 -2.98
C ALA A 39 1.60 -17.36 -1.52
N LEU A 40 2.34 -16.67 -0.64
CA LEU A 40 2.33 -16.93 0.81
C LEU A 40 0.96 -16.70 1.42
N SER A 41 0.25 -15.65 1.01
CA SER A 41 -1.11 -15.34 1.45
C SER A 41 -2.09 -16.46 1.06
N ILE A 42 -2.03 -16.92 -0.19
CA ILE A 42 -2.85 -18.04 -0.68
C ILE A 42 -2.50 -19.33 0.09
N ALA A 43 -1.22 -19.63 0.28
CA ALA A 43 -0.77 -20.80 1.04
C ALA A 43 -1.29 -20.76 2.49
N TYR A 44 -1.23 -19.61 3.15
CA TYR A 44 -1.77 -19.43 4.49
C TYR A 44 -3.30 -19.68 4.53
N LEU A 45 -4.05 -19.13 3.58
CA LEU A 45 -5.50 -19.31 3.51
C LEU A 45 -5.89 -20.78 3.26
N ILE A 46 -5.16 -21.50 2.41
CA ILE A 46 -5.47 -22.89 2.07
C ILE A 46 -5.01 -23.85 3.17
N ILE A 47 -3.85 -23.60 3.78
CA ILE A 47 -3.18 -24.57 4.66
C ILE A 47 -3.45 -24.26 6.14
N TRP A 48 -3.31 -23.00 6.57
CA TRP A 48 -3.32 -22.65 8.00
C TRP A 48 -4.71 -22.34 8.53
N GLN A 49 -5.53 -21.65 7.73
CA GLN A 49 -6.89 -21.29 8.13
C GLN A 49 -7.78 -22.49 8.51
N PRO A 50 -7.76 -23.64 7.79
CA PRO A 50 -8.56 -24.81 8.16
C PRO A 50 -8.17 -25.39 9.52
N ILE A 51 -6.90 -25.24 9.91
CA ILE A 51 -6.35 -25.83 11.14
C ILE A 51 -6.67 -24.92 12.34
N ALA A 52 -6.52 -23.60 12.20
CA ALA A 52 -6.63 -22.65 13.30
C ALA A 52 -8.07 -22.27 13.70
N GLN A 53 -9.08 -22.52 12.87
CA GLN A 53 -10.46 -22.02 13.08
C GLN A 53 -11.50 -23.15 13.21
N HIS A 54 -11.20 -24.21 13.97
CA HIS A 54 -12.20 -25.19 14.39
C HIS A 54 -13.30 -24.49 15.24
N GLY A 55 -14.42 -24.09 14.61
CA GLY A 55 -15.68 -23.77 15.30
C GLY A 55 -16.22 -22.33 15.28
N ARG A 56 -15.56 -21.32 14.67
CA ARG A 56 -16.10 -19.95 14.58
C ARG A 56 -16.72 -19.63 13.22
N LYS A 57 -17.85 -18.90 13.20
CA LYS A 57 -18.54 -18.46 11.97
C LYS A 57 -17.58 -17.66 11.07
N ARG A 58 -17.57 -18.03 9.80
CA ARG A 58 -16.62 -17.63 8.75
C ARG A 58 -16.95 -16.23 8.22
N ASP A 59 -16.37 -15.16 8.79
CA ASP A 59 -16.50 -13.80 8.24
C ASP A 59 -15.42 -13.54 7.18
N TRP A 60 -15.70 -13.98 5.95
CA TRP A 60 -14.77 -13.92 4.82
C TRP A 60 -14.36 -12.51 4.44
N ALA A 61 -15.25 -11.52 4.62
CA ALA A 61 -14.96 -10.13 4.29
C ALA A 61 -13.92 -9.55 5.25
N LEU A 62 -14.08 -9.80 6.55
CA LEU A 62 -13.11 -9.41 7.57
C LEU A 62 -11.77 -10.15 7.40
N LEU A 63 -11.82 -11.43 7.05
CA LEU A 63 -10.64 -12.24 6.70
C LEU A 63 -9.91 -11.60 5.51
N VAL A 64 -10.55 -11.45 4.36
CA VAL A 64 -9.89 -10.91 3.15
C VAL A 64 -9.35 -9.51 3.39
N GLY A 65 -10.11 -8.61 4.03
CA GLY A 65 -9.64 -7.26 4.36
C GLY A 65 -8.44 -7.25 5.30
N THR A 66 -8.49 -8.00 6.40
CA THR A 66 -7.40 -8.05 7.39
C THR A 66 -6.17 -8.78 6.85
N TYR A 67 -6.35 -9.87 6.10
CA TYR A 67 -5.26 -10.68 5.57
C TYR A 67 -4.58 -10.05 4.34
N PHE A 68 -5.32 -9.42 3.42
CA PHE A 68 -4.69 -8.63 2.35
C PHE A 68 -3.96 -7.41 2.92
N ALA A 69 -4.54 -6.73 3.92
CA ALA A 69 -3.86 -5.62 4.60
C ALA A 69 -2.56 -6.09 5.29
N MET A 70 -2.56 -7.26 5.92
CA MET A 70 -1.41 -7.79 6.66
C MET A 70 -0.35 -8.46 5.78
N PHE A 71 -0.72 -9.18 4.73
CA PHE A 71 0.24 -9.94 3.91
C PHE A 71 0.65 -9.22 2.63
N ILE A 72 -0.24 -8.43 2.03
CA ILE A 72 0.04 -7.77 0.76
C ILE A 72 0.46 -6.32 0.97
N PHE A 73 -0.21 -5.60 1.86
CA PHE A 73 0.13 -4.19 2.11
C PHE A 73 1.18 -3.96 3.20
N ALA A 74 1.22 -4.79 4.25
CA ALA A 74 2.31 -4.77 5.23
C ALA A 74 3.53 -5.58 4.74
N ASP A 75 3.89 -5.45 3.47
CA ASP A 75 5.08 -6.07 2.89
C ASP A 75 6.14 -5.02 2.50
N VAL A 76 7.39 -5.46 2.47
CA VAL A 76 8.55 -4.68 2.02
C VAL A 76 8.38 -4.18 0.58
N SER A 77 7.65 -4.90 -0.29
CA SER A 77 7.41 -4.47 -1.67
C SER A 77 6.50 -3.26 -1.78
N VAL A 78 5.59 -3.09 -0.82
CA VAL A 78 4.69 -1.93 -0.74
C VAL A 78 5.34 -0.80 0.06
N THR A 79 6.01 -1.12 1.16
CA THR A 79 6.57 -0.13 2.07
C THR A 79 7.94 0.42 1.65
N ASN A 80 8.65 -0.27 0.75
CA ASN A 80 9.96 0.13 0.23
C ASN A 80 10.02 0.08 -1.31
N MET A 81 8.94 0.47 -1.97
CA MET A 81 8.86 0.43 -3.44
C MET A 81 9.94 1.31 -4.11
N LEU A 82 10.31 2.45 -3.50
CA LEU A 82 11.38 3.29 -4.03
C LEU A 82 12.74 2.60 -3.99
N GLY A 83 13.04 1.84 -2.92
CA GLY A 83 14.27 1.06 -2.79
C GLY A 83 14.35 -0.10 -3.78
N LEU A 84 13.22 -0.76 -4.05
CA LEU A 84 13.15 -1.85 -5.04
C LEU A 84 13.33 -1.38 -6.48
N ASP A 85 12.97 -0.12 -6.77
CA ASP A 85 13.10 0.50 -8.09
C ASP A 85 14.09 1.69 -8.08
N ALA A 86 15.12 1.58 -7.24
CA ALA A 86 16.07 2.65 -6.93
C ALA A 86 16.68 3.30 -8.18
N ASP A 87 17.07 2.49 -9.17
CA ASP A 87 17.73 3.00 -10.37
C ASP A 87 16.79 3.85 -11.24
N ARG A 88 15.52 3.45 -11.37
CA ARG A 88 14.52 4.25 -12.09
C ARG A 88 14.13 5.50 -11.32
N VAL A 89 13.97 5.41 -10.00
CA VAL A 89 13.67 6.56 -9.15
C VAL A 89 14.81 7.59 -9.23
N ARG A 90 16.07 7.15 -9.17
CA ARG A 90 17.25 8.01 -9.37
C ARG A 90 17.23 8.65 -10.75
N HIS A 91 16.96 7.88 -11.81
CA HIS A 91 16.91 8.41 -13.17
C HIS A 91 15.79 9.44 -13.34
N ALA A 92 14.60 9.16 -12.81
CA ALA A 92 13.46 10.07 -12.80
C ALA A 92 13.76 11.39 -12.08
N LEU A 93 14.38 11.32 -10.90
CA LEU A 93 14.74 12.52 -10.13
C LEU A 93 15.87 13.33 -10.78
N ARG A 94 16.87 12.67 -11.39
CA ARG A 94 17.90 13.35 -12.21
C ARG A 94 17.31 14.01 -13.46
N GLY A 95 16.25 13.43 -14.01
CA GLY A 95 15.44 14.02 -15.09
C GLY A 95 14.55 15.19 -14.66
N HIS A 96 14.78 15.79 -13.48
CA HIS A 96 14.02 16.91 -12.91
C HIS A 96 12.53 16.61 -12.67
N ARG A 97 12.15 15.34 -12.49
CA ARG A 97 10.79 15.00 -12.09
C ARG A 97 10.57 15.33 -10.62
N SER A 98 9.38 15.82 -10.28
CA SER A 98 9.06 16.10 -8.90
C SER A 98 8.95 14.80 -8.08
N PRO A 99 9.43 14.78 -6.82
CA PRO A 99 9.29 13.60 -5.95
C PRO A 99 7.82 13.18 -5.77
N LEU A 100 6.91 14.16 -5.69
CA LEU A 100 5.48 13.92 -5.62
C LEU A 100 4.98 13.14 -6.84
N TYR A 101 5.41 13.51 -8.05
CA TYR A 101 5.02 12.80 -9.26
C TYR A 101 5.52 11.35 -9.26
N VAL A 102 6.76 11.12 -8.82
CA VAL A 102 7.30 9.75 -8.71
C VAL A 102 6.47 8.92 -7.73
N LEU A 103 6.18 9.45 -6.54
CA LEU A 103 5.34 8.77 -5.54
C LEU A 103 3.93 8.48 -6.07
N LEU A 104 3.33 9.43 -6.80
CA LEU A 104 1.99 9.25 -7.40
C LEU A 104 1.97 8.13 -8.43
N VAL A 105 2.92 8.09 -9.37
CA VAL A 105 3.03 7.02 -10.37
C VAL A 105 3.14 5.65 -9.68
N LYS A 106 3.95 5.59 -8.62
CA LYS A 106 4.17 4.37 -7.84
C LYS A 106 2.92 3.93 -7.07
N ASN A 107 2.22 4.86 -6.43
CA ASN A 107 0.96 4.58 -5.75
C ASN A 107 -0.14 4.14 -6.72
N ILE A 108 -0.22 4.73 -7.92
CA ILE A 108 -1.16 4.29 -8.95
C ILE A 108 -0.82 2.87 -9.40
N ALA A 109 0.45 2.56 -9.63
CA ALA A 109 0.88 1.21 -9.99
C ALA A 109 0.50 0.18 -8.91
N LEU A 110 0.79 0.48 -7.63
CA LEU A 110 0.43 -0.38 -6.50
C LEU A 110 -1.08 -0.54 -6.35
N PHE A 111 -1.83 0.57 -6.49
CA PHE A 111 -3.28 0.54 -6.43
C PHE A 111 -3.86 -0.32 -7.54
N LEU A 112 -3.39 -0.20 -8.79
CA LEU A 112 -3.92 -1.00 -9.90
C LEU A 112 -3.60 -2.49 -9.78
N VAL A 113 -2.43 -2.84 -9.23
CA VAL A 113 -1.99 -4.25 -9.15
C VAL A 113 -2.49 -4.96 -7.90
N ALA A 114 -2.48 -4.28 -6.75
CA ALA A 114 -2.88 -4.86 -5.48
C ALA A 114 -4.24 -4.33 -5.03
N GLY A 115 -4.39 -3.00 -4.96
CA GLY A 115 -5.59 -2.36 -4.40
C GLY A 115 -6.88 -2.69 -5.14
N LEU A 116 -6.92 -2.50 -6.45
CA LEU A 116 -8.09 -2.69 -7.29
C LEU A 116 -8.55 -4.16 -7.29
N PRO A 117 -7.67 -5.17 -7.52
CA PRO A 117 -8.05 -6.57 -7.37
C PRO A 117 -8.58 -6.91 -5.98
N THR A 118 -7.98 -6.37 -4.91
CA THR A 118 -8.48 -6.57 -3.54
C THR A 118 -9.86 -5.98 -3.33
N LEU A 119 -10.13 -4.77 -3.84
CA LEU A 119 -11.46 -4.15 -3.76
C LEU A 119 -12.50 -4.93 -4.56
N MET A 120 -12.16 -5.35 -5.78
CA MET A 120 -13.05 -6.16 -6.61
C MET A 120 -13.35 -7.51 -5.95
N LEU A 121 -12.34 -8.19 -5.42
CA LEU A 121 -12.51 -9.45 -4.71
C LEU A 121 -13.38 -9.27 -3.45
N THR A 122 -13.15 -8.19 -2.69
CA THR A 122 -13.95 -7.86 -1.51
C THR A 122 -15.41 -7.62 -1.88
N ALA A 123 -15.66 -6.85 -2.96
CA ALA A 123 -17.01 -6.57 -3.44
C ALA A 123 -17.72 -7.85 -3.89
N VAL A 124 -17.07 -8.68 -4.72
CA VAL A 124 -17.61 -9.96 -5.22
C VAL A 124 -17.93 -10.91 -4.07
N LEU A 125 -17.00 -11.08 -3.12
CA LEU A 125 -17.22 -11.96 -1.97
C LEU A 125 -18.32 -11.45 -1.04
N THR A 126 -18.41 -10.13 -0.84
CA THR A 126 -19.45 -9.55 0.01
C THR A 126 -20.82 -9.70 -0.65
N VAL A 127 -20.97 -9.40 -1.94
CA VAL A 127 -22.25 -9.56 -2.66
C VAL A 127 -22.71 -11.02 -2.70
N HIS A 128 -21.80 -11.97 -2.88
CA HIS A 128 -22.16 -13.39 -2.95
C HIS A 128 -22.49 -14.03 -1.61
N ARG A 129 -22.02 -13.47 -0.49
CA ARG A 129 -22.13 -14.10 0.84
C ARG A 129 -22.95 -13.29 1.85
N GLN A 130 -23.13 -12.00 1.59
CA GLN A 130 -23.79 -11.05 2.47
C GLN A 130 -24.83 -10.23 1.68
N GLN A 131 -25.71 -9.53 2.39
CA GLN A 131 -26.67 -8.62 1.75
C GLN A 131 -25.95 -7.43 1.08
N ALA A 132 -26.53 -6.89 0.01
CA ALA A 132 -25.99 -5.74 -0.75
C ALA A 132 -25.61 -4.55 0.16
N THR A 133 -26.37 -4.31 1.22
CA THR A 133 -26.12 -3.27 2.22
C THR A 133 -24.80 -3.43 2.96
N GLN A 134 -24.31 -4.66 3.17
CA GLN A 134 -23.00 -4.89 3.80
C GLN A 134 -21.84 -4.56 2.86
N THR A 135 -22.03 -4.70 1.55
CA THR A 135 -21.00 -4.35 0.54
C THR A 135 -20.68 -2.86 0.57
N ALA A 136 -21.68 -2.01 0.79
CA ALA A 136 -21.52 -0.56 0.91
C ALA A 136 -20.72 -0.14 2.16
N ILE A 137 -20.50 -1.04 3.11
CA ILE A 137 -19.71 -0.79 4.33
C ILE A 137 -18.32 -1.43 4.20
N THR A 138 -18.24 -2.68 3.75
CA THR A 138 -16.96 -3.43 3.70
C THR A 138 -16.00 -2.89 2.65
N VAL A 139 -16.51 -2.47 1.49
CA VAL A 139 -15.65 -1.98 0.40
C VAL A 139 -14.97 -0.66 0.78
N PRO A 140 -15.66 0.36 1.32
CA PRO A 140 -15.00 1.56 1.85
C PRO A 140 -14.00 1.26 2.97
N ASP A 141 -14.34 0.40 3.93
CA ASP A 141 -13.43 0.04 5.04
C ASP A 141 -12.11 -0.55 4.50
N VAL A 142 -12.18 -1.44 3.51
CA VAL A 142 -10.99 -1.98 2.83
C VAL A 142 -10.25 -0.90 2.03
N ALA A 143 -10.97 -0.02 1.34
CA ALA A 143 -10.36 1.09 0.59
C ALA A 143 -9.55 2.02 1.51
N VAL A 144 -10.04 2.32 2.71
CA VAL A 144 -9.32 3.12 3.71
C VAL A 144 -8.00 2.47 4.07
N HIS A 145 -7.99 1.16 4.31
CA HIS A 145 -6.77 0.44 4.64
C HIS A 145 -5.77 0.50 3.48
N ILE A 146 -6.20 0.26 2.25
CA ILE A 146 -5.35 0.33 1.05
C ILE A 146 -4.72 1.73 0.94
N VAL A 147 -5.54 2.78 0.99
CA VAL A 147 -5.08 4.17 0.82
C VAL A 147 -4.15 4.58 1.96
N SER A 148 -4.43 4.17 3.20
CA SER A 148 -3.57 4.42 4.36
C SER A 148 -2.19 3.77 4.19
N TRP A 149 -2.15 2.52 3.72
CA TRP A 149 -0.90 1.82 3.43
C TRP A 149 -0.09 2.47 2.32
N LEU A 150 -0.72 2.98 1.26
CA LEU A 150 -0.02 3.73 0.21
C LEU A 150 0.64 5.00 0.77
N GLY A 151 -0.05 5.71 1.66
CA GLY A 151 0.48 6.93 2.29
C GLY A 151 1.67 6.64 3.20
N LEU A 152 1.58 5.55 3.94
CA LEU A 152 2.62 5.14 4.86
C LEU A 152 3.81 4.51 4.14
N GLY A 153 3.54 3.74 3.09
CA GLY A 153 4.56 3.20 2.20
C GLY A 153 5.38 4.30 1.53
N ASN A 154 4.78 5.44 1.17
CA ASN A 154 5.51 6.62 0.72
C ASN A 154 6.52 7.10 1.77
N LEU A 155 6.09 7.25 3.02
CA LEU A 155 6.93 7.72 4.12
C LEU A 155 8.08 6.75 4.40
N VAL A 156 7.78 5.46 4.55
CA VAL A 156 8.79 4.42 4.79
C VAL A 156 9.77 4.33 3.63
N SER A 157 9.28 4.38 2.39
CA SER A 157 10.14 4.33 1.19
C SER A 157 11.11 5.51 1.09
N VAL A 158 10.76 6.69 1.62
CA VAL A 158 11.66 7.85 1.63
C VAL A 158 12.60 7.85 2.83
N LEU A 159 12.11 7.47 4.01
CA LEU A 159 12.93 7.38 5.23
C LEU A 159 14.01 6.31 5.10
N LEU A 160 13.66 5.21 4.44
CA LEU A 160 14.40 3.97 4.46
C LEU A 160 14.39 3.31 3.06
N PRO A 161 14.99 3.93 2.03
CA PRO A 161 15.07 3.34 0.69
C PRO A 161 16.18 2.27 0.66
N MET A 162 15.81 1.02 0.96
CA MET A 162 16.74 -0.11 0.96
C MET A 162 16.82 -0.74 -0.44
N VAL A 163 18.01 -0.80 -1.02
CA VAL A 163 18.18 -1.42 -2.35
C VAL A 163 18.04 -2.94 -2.25
N ALA A 164 17.22 -3.53 -3.14
CA ALA A 164 17.13 -4.99 -3.24
C ALA A 164 18.50 -5.58 -3.63
N ARG A 165 19.08 -6.37 -2.72
CA ARG A 165 20.24 -7.23 -2.98
C ARG A 165 19.78 -8.69 -2.99
N PRO A 166 20.26 -9.52 -3.93
CA PRO A 166 19.92 -10.94 -3.96
C PRO A 166 20.38 -11.65 -2.68
N LEU A 167 19.59 -12.62 -2.23
CA LEU A 167 19.82 -13.39 -1.00
C LEU A 167 21.21 -14.06 -1.01
N CYS A 168 21.68 -14.57 -2.16
CA CYS A 168 22.99 -15.19 -2.29
C CYS A 168 24.15 -14.22 -1.98
N GLU A 169 24.02 -12.95 -2.38
CA GLU A 169 25.03 -11.93 -2.06
C GLU A 169 25.01 -11.55 -0.59
N ARG A 170 23.82 -11.46 0.02
CA ARG A 170 23.69 -11.23 1.46
C ARG A 170 24.23 -12.39 2.28
N TRP A 171 23.98 -13.63 1.86
CA TRP A 171 24.51 -14.82 2.50
C TRP A 171 26.05 -14.85 2.50
N ARG A 172 26.65 -14.37 1.41
CA ARG A 172 28.10 -14.21 1.30
C ARG A 172 28.64 -13.10 2.22
N GLN A 173 27.82 -12.10 2.55
CA GLN A 173 28.14 -10.97 3.44
C GLN A 173 27.62 -11.16 4.87
N ARG A 174 27.28 -12.39 5.30
CA ARG A 174 26.67 -12.67 6.61
C ARG A 174 27.49 -12.20 7.83
N GLY A 175 28.79 -11.93 7.65
CA GLY A 175 29.67 -11.40 8.69
C GLY A 175 29.42 -9.94 9.06
N ASP A 176 28.73 -9.17 8.21
CA ASP A 176 28.34 -7.80 8.53
C ASP A 176 27.03 -7.80 9.34
N LEU A 177 27.20 -7.84 10.67
CA LEU A 177 26.09 -7.85 11.62
C LEU A 177 25.25 -6.57 11.53
N LEU A 178 25.86 -5.41 11.25
CA LEU A 178 25.14 -4.15 11.17
C LEU A 178 24.25 -4.10 9.92
N ALA A 179 24.76 -4.56 8.78
CA ALA A 179 23.98 -4.67 7.55
C ALA A 179 22.84 -5.69 7.68
N THR A 180 23.11 -6.83 8.34
CA THR A 180 22.11 -7.87 8.59
C THR A 180 21.02 -7.40 9.56
N ALA A 181 21.40 -6.78 10.68
CA ALA A 181 20.46 -6.23 11.65
C ALA A 181 19.57 -5.15 11.02
N ARG A 182 20.15 -4.24 10.22
CA ARG A 182 19.37 -3.27 9.43
C ARG A 182 18.36 -3.98 8.55
N TRP A 183 18.80 -4.95 7.75
CA TRP A 183 17.91 -5.71 6.88
C TRP A 183 16.78 -6.43 7.64
N LEU A 184 17.04 -7.00 8.82
CA LEU A 184 16.01 -7.61 9.64
C LEU A 184 15.01 -6.59 10.18
N VAL A 185 15.49 -5.42 10.63
CA VAL A 185 14.61 -4.30 11.02
C VAL A 185 13.74 -3.89 9.84
N TYR A 186 14.28 -3.83 8.63
CA TYR A 186 13.52 -3.56 7.41
C TYR A 186 12.41 -4.58 7.15
N LEU A 187 12.70 -5.86 7.37
CA LEU A 187 11.72 -6.93 7.19
C LEU A 187 10.65 -6.89 8.28
N ALA A 188 11.01 -6.51 9.51
CA ALA A 188 10.11 -6.42 10.64
C ALA A 188 9.28 -5.12 10.68
N LEU A 189 9.77 -4.04 10.06
CA LEU A 189 9.17 -2.72 10.13
C LEU A 189 7.73 -2.67 9.62
N PRO A 190 7.36 -3.30 8.49
CA PRO A 190 5.96 -3.37 8.06
C PRO A 190 5.03 -3.99 9.11
N TYR A 191 5.50 -5.00 9.84
CA TYR A 191 4.71 -5.64 10.91
C TYR A 191 4.58 -4.76 12.16
N GLY A 192 5.63 -4.01 12.51
CA GLY A 192 5.52 -3.00 13.58
C GLY A 192 4.56 -1.87 13.19
N VAL A 193 4.67 -1.42 11.94
CA VAL A 193 3.84 -0.37 11.36
C VAL A 193 2.37 -0.80 11.21
N TYR A 194 2.10 -2.09 11.00
CA TYR A 194 0.74 -2.63 10.98
C TYR A 194 -0.06 -2.27 12.25
N TYR A 195 0.58 -2.27 13.42
CA TYR A 195 -0.09 -1.88 14.67
C TYR A 195 -0.49 -0.39 14.72
N LEU A 196 0.11 0.45 13.87
CA LEU A 196 -0.28 1.86 13.72
C LEU A 196 -1.40 2.06 12.70
N VAL A 197 -1.49 1.19 11.68
CA VAL A 197 -2.51 1.28 10.61
C VAL A 197 -3.80 0.55 10.98
N ALA A 198 -3.69 -0.59 11.66
CA ALA A 198 -4.86 -1.40 12.04
C ALA A 198 -5.94 -0.61 12.83
N PRO A 199 -5.61 0.35 13.70
CA PRO A 199 -6.62 1.16 14.38
C PRO A 199 -7.35 2.16 13.47
N VAL A 200 -6.80 2.50 12.29
CA VAL A 200 -7.29 3.61 11.45
C VAL A 200 -8.74 3.41 11.02
N GLY A 201 -9.13 2.22 10.57
CA GLY A 201 -10.53 1.92 10.23
C GLY A 201 -11.49 1.98 11.42
N GLY A 202 -10.97 1.93 12.65
CA GLY A 202 -11.73 2.05 13.90
C GLY A 202 -11.87 3.46 14.44
N ILE A 203 -11.10 4.44 13.94
CA ILE A 203 -11.06 5.81 14.47
C ILE A 203 -12.46 6.48 14.44
N PRO A 204 -13.24 6.44 13.34
CA PRO A 204 -14.56 7.07 13.33
C PRO A 204 -15.51 6.47 14.39
N ARG A 205 -15.43 5.15 14.60
CA ARG A 205 -16.20 4.43 15.62
C ARG A 205 -15.79 4.81 17.05
N ALA A 206 -14.51 5.12 17.25
CA ALA A 206 -13.98 5.56 18.54
C ALA A 206 -14.34 7.03 18.85
N ILE A 207 -14.34 7.91 17.84
CA ILE A 207 -14.64 9.34 18.02
C ILE A 207 -16.13 9.60 18.19
N PHE A 208 -16.98 9.07 17.31
CA PHE A 208 -18.42 9.33 17.35
C PHE A 208 -19.17 8.40 18.32
N GLY A 209 -18.51 7.34 18.78
CA GLY A 209 -19.13 6.27 19.53
C GLY A 209 -19.90 5.31 18.59
N ARG A 210 -19.88 4.02 18.96
CA ARG A 210 -20.44 2.95 18.12
C ARG A 210 -21.91 3.16 17.76
N ASN A 211 -22.71 3.68 18.68
CA ASN A 211 -24.15 3.89 18.49
C ASN A 211 -24.46 5.02 17.51
N VAL A 212 -23.78 6.17 17.63
CA VAL A 212 -23.97 7.30 16.72
C VAL A 212 -23.50 6.94 15.32
N PHE A 213 -22.35 6.26 15.22
CA PHE A 213 -21.80 5.83 13.93
C PHE A 213 -22.66 4.79 13.21
N HIS A 214 -23.36 3.92 13.94
CA HIS A 214 -24.34 3.00 13.36
C HIS A 214 -25.66 3.67 12.97
N SER A 215 -25.96 4.84 13.56
CA SER A 215 -27.18 5.61 13.28
C SER A 215 -27.05 6.52 12.06
N MET A 216 -25.82 6.80 11.60
CA MET A 216 -25.55 7.60 10.42
C MET A 216 -26.03 6.90 9.13
N PRO A 217 -26.52 7.66 8.13
CA PRO A 217 -26.74 7.14 6.79
C PRO A 217 -25.48 6.45 6.23
N LEU A 218 -25.66 5.35 5.50
CA LEU A 218 -24.54 4.59 4.93
C LEU A 218 -23.60 5.48 4.08
N THR A 219 -24.17 6.41 3.32
CA THR A 219 -23.41 7.34 2.48
C THR A 219 -22.45 8.23 3.28
N GLU A 220 -22.93 8.83 4.37
CA GLU A 220 -22.12 9.69 5.24
C GLU A 220 -21.00 8.89 5.91
N ARG A 221 -21.32 7.67 6.36
CA ARG A 221 -20.35 6.76 6.96
C ARG A 221 -19.24 6.39 5.98
N SER A 222 -19.59 5.97 4.78
CA SER A 222 -18.60 5.59 3.75
C SER A 222 -17.74 6.79 3.34
N LEU A 223 -18.32 7.99 3.26
CA LEU A 223 -17.59 9.22 2.96
C LEU A 223 -16.61 9.60 4.08
N LEU A 224 -17.01 9.47 5.34
CA LEU A 224 -16.13 9.72 6.50
C LEU A 224 -14.96 8.74 6.53
N GLU A 225 -15.22 7.45 6.31
CA GLU A 225 -14.18 6.43 6.21
C GLU A 225 -13.20 6.78 5.07
N LEU A 226 -13.70 6.99 3.84
CA LEU A 226 -12.84 7.36 2.70
C LEU A 226 -12.05 8.66 2.93
N GLY A 227 -12.69 9.67 3.51
CA GLY A 227 -12.05 10.94 3.85
C GLY A 227 -10.89 10.76 4.83
N LEU A 228 -11.04 9.88 5.82
CA LEU A 228 -9.95 9.53 6.73
C LEU A 228 -8.79 8.86 6.00
N GLY A 229 -9.07 7.90 5.11
CA GLY A 229 -8.04 7.25 4.30
C GLY A 229 -7.24 8.28 3.48
N ILE A 230 -7.94 9.18 2.79
CA ILE A 230 -7.32 10.26 1.99
C ILE A 230 -6.49 11.20 2.87
N ALA A 231 -6.98 11.54 4.07
CA ALA A 231 -6.26 12.38 5.02
C ALA A 231 -4.95 11.71 5.48
N VAL A 232 -5.00 10.43 5.88
CA VAL A 232 -3.81 9.65 6.24
C VAL A 232 -2.83 9.58 5.07
N TRP A 233 -3.33 9.36 3.86
CA TRP A 233 -2.50 9.32 2.66
C TRP A 233 -1.83 10.66 2.36
N THR A 234 -2.56 11.76 2.52
CA THR A 234 -2.06 13.12 2.29
C THR A 234 -1.00 13.47 3.32
N VAL A 235 -1.24 13.18 4.61
CA VAL A 235 -0.27 13.39 5.69
C VAL A 235 0.98 12.54 5.48
N GLY A 236 0.83 11.24 5.20
CA GLY A 236 1.97 10.35 4.93
C GLY A 236 2.81 10.82 3.74
N THR A 237 2.17 11.26 2.67
CA THR A 237 2.84 11.80 1.48
C THR A 237 3.51 13.15 1.77
N ALA A 238 2.85 14.06 2.50
CA ALA A 238 3.42 15.34 2.88
C ALA A 238 4.66 15.17 3.78
N LEU A 239 4.60 14.26 4.75
CA LEU A 239 5.74 13.88 5.58
C LEU A 239 6.87 13.29 4.73
N ALA A 240 6.57 12.41 3.78
CA ALA A 240 7.56 11.85 2.86
C ALA A 240 8.27 12.97 2.06
N LEU A 241 7.52 13.94 1.54
CA LEU A 241 8.08 15.09 0.84
C LEU A 241 8.90 16.01 1.76
N GLY A 242 8.45 16.23 3.00
CA GLY A 242 9.17 16.99 4.01
C GLY A 242 10.52 16.34 4.36
N VAL A 243 10.54 15.03 4.58
CA VAL A 243 11.76 14.25 4.82
C VAL A 243 12.69 14.32 3.62
N HIS A 244 12.17 14.15 2.40
CA HIS A 244 12.96 14.29 1.17
C HIS A 244 13.62 15.67 1.07
N ARG A 245 12.86 16.73 1.38
CA ARG A 245 13.38 18.11 1.35
C ARG A 245 14.47 18.35 2.40
N TYR A 246 14.34 17.76 3.58
CA TYR A 246 15.29 17.96 4.68
C TYR A 246 16.58 17.14 4.50
N ARG A 247 16.49 15.91 4.02
CA ARG A 247 17.59 14.93 4.09
C ARG A 247 18.06 14.37 2.74
N GLY A 248 17.28 14.58 1.68
CA GLY A 248 17.43 13.89 0.39
C GLY A 248 17.17 12.38 0.50
N LEU A 249 17.19 11.66 -0.63
CA LEU A 249 17.13 10.19 -0.63
C LEU A 249 18.51 9.61 -0.38
N ARG A 250 18.69 8.97 0.79
CA ARG A 250 19.92 8.25 1.15
C ARG A 250 19.69 6.76 0.97
N TRP A 251 20.25 6.21 -0.10
CA TRP A 251 20.14 4.79 -0.45
C TRP A 251 21.01 3.95 0.48
N TYR A 252 20.42 2.89 1.04
CA TYR A 252 21.09 1.93 1.92
C TYR A 252 21.21 0.54 1.26
#